data_AF-A0A258CAD8-F1
#
_entry.id   AF-A0A258CAD8-F1
#
_cell.length_a   1.000
_cell.length_b   1.000
_cell.length_c   1.000
_cell.angle_alpha   90.00
_cell.angle_beta   90.00
_cell.angle_gamma   90.00
#
_symmetry.space_group_name_H-M   'P 1'
#
loop_
_entity.id
_entity.type
_entity.pdbx_description
1 polymer ?
#
loop_
_entity_poly.entity_id
_entity_poly.type
_entity_poly.pdbx_seq_one_letter_code
_entity_poly.pdbx_strand_id
1 'polypeptide(L)'
;KLAGWLARRLKLDINLCYTAGLLHNLGELALLRSLQSWLEAGGELQDEDLPLLLRERAAGFGSSLRIQWRLPLGLRQAIAGYYGLGSEVFTREALVLNLTGLLLTLPAEASPASLVDARSVRLLRIDPQLLTAAPRG
;
A
#
# COMPACT_ATOMS: atom_id res chain seq x y z
N LYS A 1 -5.37 3.51 8.55
CA LYS A 1 -5.13 3.68 10.01
C LYS A 1 -3.65 3.42 10.39
N LEU A 2 -3.07 2.28 10.00
CA LEU A 2 -1.68 1.92 10.32
C LEU A 2 -0.62 2.90 9.79
N ALA A 3 -0.68 3.28 8.51
CA ALA A 3 0.28 4.24 7.92
C ALA A 3 0.32 5.59 8.68
N GLY A 4 -0.86 6.14 9.03
CA GLY A 4 -0.95 7.36 9.84
C GLY A 4 -0.44 7.18 11.27
N TRP A 5 -0.61 6.00 11.87
CA TRP A 5 -0.05 5.67 13.18
C TRP A 5 1.49 5.61 13.14
N LEU A 6 2.06 4.95 12.14
CA LEU A 6 3.51 4.89 11.92
C LEU A 6 4.09 6.30 11.70
N ALA A 7 3.46 7.10 10.83
CA ALA A 7 3.88 8.47 10.58
C ALA A 7 3.90 9.32 11.85
N ARG A 8 2.88 9.18 12.72
CA ARG A 8 2.84 9.86 14.02
C ARG A 8 4.00 9.45 14.92
N ARG A 9 4.27 8.15 15.02
CA ARG A 9 5.37 7.61 15.85
C ARG A 9 6.73 8.07 15.35
N LEU A 10 6.88 8.26 14.05
CA LEU A 10 8.12 8.68 13.39
C LEU A 10 8.22 10.19 13.15
N LYS A 11 7.26 10.98 13.63
CA LYS A 11 7.17 12.44 13.45
C LYS A 11 7.24 12.88 11.99
N LEU A 12 6.50 12.19 11.12
CA LEU A 12 6.39 12.47 9.68
C LEU A 12 5.04 13.10 9.34
N ASP A 13 4.83 13.42 8.07
CA ASP A 13 3.54 13.92 7.60
C ASP A 13 2.45 12.83 7.73
N ILE A 14 1.62 13.01 8.77
CA ILE A 14 0.52 12.10 9.12
C ILE A 14 -0.55 12.13 8.04
N ASN A 15 -0.87 13.30 7.49
CA ASN A 15 -1.94 13.45 6.51
C ASN A 15 -1.54 12.79 5.19
N LEU A 16 -0.30 13.01 4.75
CA LEU A 16 0.24 12.36 3.56
C LEU A 16 0.23 10.83 3.71
N CYS A 17 0.78 10.30 4.81
CA CYS A 17 0.84 8.86 5.03
C CYS A 17 -0.54 8.22 5.20
N TYR A 18 -1.45 8.89 5.91
CA TYR A 18 -2.81 8.43 6.11
C TYR A 18 -3.57 8.37 4.79
N THR A 19 -3.52 9.44 3.99
CA THR A 19 -4.17 9.51 2.68
C THR A 19 -3.56 8.52 1.70
N ALA A 20 -2.22 8.39 1.66
CA ALA A 20 -1.55 7.37 0.84
C ALA A 20 -2.00 5.96 1.22
N GLY A 21 -2.14 5.68 2.52
CA GLY A 21 -2.61 4.39 3.02
C GLY A 21 -4.07 4.11 2.68
N LEU A 22 -4.93 5.12 2.57
CA LEU A 22 -6.31 4.96 2.11
C LEU A 22 -6.40 4.74 0.60
N LEU A 23 -5.51 5.36 -0.17
CA LEU A 23 -5.55 5.35 -1.62
C LEU A 23 -4.71 4.26 -2.27
N HIS A 24 -4.00 3.44 -1.47
CA HIS A 24 -3.05 2.48 -2.02
C HIS A 24 -3.73 1.48 -2.97
N ASN A 25 -4.86 0.89 -2.55
CA ASN A 25 -5.58 -0.15 -3.29
C ASN A 25 -6.65 0.39 -4.27
N LEU A 26 -6.54 1.67 -4.66
CA LEU A 26 -7.53 2.30 -5.53
C LEU A 26 -7.65 1.62 -6.90
N GLY A 27 -6.54 1.08 -7.41
CA GLY A 27 -6.52 0.38 -8.69
C GLY A 27 -7.31 -0.93 -8.66
N GLU A 28 -7.16 -1.69 -7.59
CA GLU A 28 -7.85 -2.96 -7.33
C GLU A 28 -9.36 -2.69 -7.19
N LEU A 29 -9.74 -1.68 -6.40
CA LEU A 29 -11.15 -1.31 -6.23
C LEU A 29 -11.81 -0.85 -7.54
N ALA A 30 -11.10 -0.06 -8.34
CA ALA A 30 -11.60 0.41 -9.63
C ALA A 30 -11.75 -0.73 -10.65
N LEU A 31 -10.81 -1.67 -10.65
CA LEU A 31 -10.91 -2.88 -11.46
C LEU A 31 -12.09 -3.74 -11.02
N LEU A 32 -12.25 -4.02 -9.72
CA LEU A 32 -13.38 -4.78 -9.19
C LEU A 32 -14.72 -4.12 -9.56
N ARG A 33 -14.82 -2.80 -9.46
CA ARG A 33 -16.01 -2.07 -9.89
C ARG A 33 -16.28 -2.25 -11.38
N SER A 34 -15.24 -2.23 -12.21
CA SER A 34 -15.36 -2.38 -13.66
C SER A 34 -15.79 -3.81 -14.03
N LEU A 35 -15.22 -4.82 -13.36
CA LEU A 35 -15.61 -6.22 -13.52
C LEU A 35 -17.06 -6.45 -13.08
N GLN A 36 -17.49 -5.83 -11.97
CA GLN A 36 -18.87 -5.90 -11.52
C GLN A 36 -19.84 -5.32 -12.57
N SER A 37 -19.52 -4.16 -13.15
CA SER A 37 -20.34 -3.58 -14.21
C SER A 37 -20.35 -4.43 -15.50
N TRP A 38 -19.27 -5.17 -15.78
CA TRP A 38 -19.23 -6.13 -16.88
C TRP A 38 -20.16 -7.32 -16.64
N LEU A 39 -20.12 -7.90 -15.44
CA LEU A 39 -21.04 -8.98 -15.02
C LEU A 39 -22.50 -8.55 -15.09
N GLU A 40 -22.82 -7.35 -14.60
CA GLU A 40 -24.17 -6.78 -14.64
C GLU A 40 -24.68 -6.55 -16.08
N ALA A 41 -23.77 -6.38 -17.05
CA ALA A 41 -24.09 -6.25 -18.47
C ALA A 41 -24.23 -7.60 -19.20
N GLY A 42 -24.18 -8.73 -18.47
CA GLY A 42 -24.25 -10.07 -19.02
C GLY A 42 -22.90 -10.65 -19.44
N GLY A 43 -21.80 -10.01 -19.05
CA GLY A 43 -20.47 -10.58 -19.18
C GLY A 43 -20.25 -11.76 -18.23
N GLU A 44 -19.34 -12.65 -18.59
CA GLU A 44 -18.93 -13.79 -17.76
C GLU A 44 -17.52 -13.56 -17.20
N LEU A 45 -17.30 -14.01 -15.96
CA LEU A 45 -16.01 -14.03 -15.29
C LEU A 45 -15.98 -15.25 -14.36
N GLN A 46 -14.95 -16.08 -14.46
CA GLN A 46 -14.73 -17.15 -13.49
C GLN A 46 -13.98 -16.61 -12.28
N ASP A 47 -14.36 -17.05 -11.08
CA ASP A 47 -13.72 -16.63 -9.82
C ASP A 47 -12.21 -16.94 -9.80
N GLU A 48 -11.81 -18.01 -10.48
CA GLU A 48 -10.42 -18.44 -10.64
C GLU A 48 -9.55 -17.48 -11.46
N ASP A 49 -10.14 -16.66 -12.35
CA ASP A 49 -9.42 -15.65 -13.13
C ASP A 49 -9.15 -14.36 -12.35
N LEU A 50 -9.92 -14.11 -11.28
CA LEU A 50 -9.89 -12.85 -10.55
C LEU A 50 -8.50 -12.51 -9.97
N PRO A 51 -7.76 -13.44 -9.33
CA PRO A 51 -6.42 -13.15 -8.81
C PRO A 51 -5.44 -12.72 -9.91
N LEU A 52 -5.51 -13.36 -11.08
CA LEU A 52 -4.66 -13.03 -12.22
C LEU A 52 -4.98 -11.63 -12.76
N LEU A 53 -6.28 -11.34 -12.97
CA LEU A 53 -6.73 -10.04 -13.43
C LEU A 53 -6.35 -8.91 -12.47
N LEU A 54 -6.53 -9.11 -11.16
CA LEU A 54 -6.12 -8.14 -10.15
C LEU A 54 -4.62 -7.85 -10.25
N ARG A 55 -3.79 -8.90 -10.35
CA ARG A 55 -2.34 -8.76 -10.45
C ARG A 55 -1.89 -8.03 -11.72
N GLU A 56 -2.52 -8.31 -12.86
CA GLU A 56 -2.07 -7.78 -14.15
C GLU A 56 -2.67 -6.41 -14.50
N ARG A 57 -3.88 -6.13 -14.02
CA ARG A 57 -4.66 -4.98 -14.52
C ARG A 57 -4.84 -3.88 -13.49
N ALA A 58 -4.85 -4.17 -12.19
CA ALA A 58 -5.12 -3.17 -11.15
C ALA A 58 -4.16 -1.97 -11.19
N ALA A 59 -2.87 -2.22 -11.48
CA ALA A 59 -1.86 -1.17 -11.58
C ALA A 59 -2.21 -0.11 -12.64
N GLY A 60 -2.73 -0.54 -13.81
CA GLY A 60 -3.14 0.36 -14.89
C GLY A 60 -4.33 1.24 -14.51
N PHE A 61 -5.32 0.67 -13.84
CA PHE A 61 -6.47 1.41 -13.29
C PHE A 61 -6.01 2.43 -12.24
N GLY A 62 -5.17 2.00 -11.30
CA GLY A 62 -4.63 2.87 -10.26
C GLY A 62 -3.81 4.03 -10.84
N SER A 63 -3.01 3.78 -11.87
CA SER A 63 -2.24 4.83 -12.56
C SER A 63 -3.17 5.87 -13.21
N SER A 64 -4.17 5.40 -13.96
CA SER A 64 -5.13 6.26 -14.67
C SER A 64 -5.91 7.16 -13.70
N LEU A 65 -6.40 6.60 -12.59
CA LEU A 65 -7.13 7.37 -11.58
C LEU A 65 -6.25 8.42 -10.89
N ARG A 66 -5.00 8.07 -10.56
CA ARG A 66 -4.05 9.00 -9.95
C ARG A 66 -3.74 10.20 -10.85
N ILE A 67 -3.74 9.99 -12.17
CA ILE A 67 -3.60 11.06 -13.18
C ILE A 67 -4.89 11.89 -13.25
N GLN A 68 -6.05 11.25 -13.37
CA GLN A 68 -7.34 11.93 -13.50
C GLN A 68 -7.65 12.82 -12.28
N TRP A 69 -7.34 12.36 -11.08
CA TRP A 69 -7.50 13.13 -9.83
C TRP A 69 -6.36 14.12 -9.57
N ARG A 70 -5.37 14.18 -10.46
CA ARG A 70 -4.21 15.09 -10.38
C ARG A 70 -3.49 14.99 -9.03
N LEU A 71 -3.25 13.78 -8.56
CA LEU A 71 -2.64 13.59 -7.24
C LEU A 71 -1.23 14.23 -7.19
N PRO A 72 -0.89 14.95 -6.12
CA PRO A 72 0.45 15.51 -5.94
C PRO A 72 1.55 14.45 -6.06
N LEU A 73 2.72 14.84 -6.57
CA LEU A 73 3.84 13.92 -6.78
C LEU A 73 4.22 13.17 -5.50
N GLY A 74 4.32 13.87 -4.36
CA GLY A 74 4.66 13.25 -3.07
C GLY A 74 3.67 12.16 -2.65
N LEU A 75 2.37 12.36 -2.90
CA LEU A 75 1.34 11.36 -2.63
C LEU A 75 1.46 10.15 -3.56
N ARG A 76 1.74 10.38 -4.85
CA ARG A 76 1.97 9.29 -5.82
C ARG A 76 3.19 8.46 -5.44
N GLN A 77 4.28 9.10 -5.02
CA GLN A 77 5.50 8.43 -4.56
C GLN A 77 5.28 7.64 -3.26
N ALA A 78 4.54 8.22 -2.29
CA ALA A 78 4.19 7.52 -1.06
C ALA A 78 3.36 6.27 -1.34
N ILE A 79 2.34 6.36 -2.20
CA ILE A 79 1.52 5.22 -2.63
C ILE A 79 2.39 4.16 -3.32
N ALA A 80 3.30 4.56 -4.22
CA ALA A 80 4.18 3.61 -4.91
C ALA A 80 5.05 2.79 -3.94
N GLY A 81 5.52 3.42 -2.86
CA GLY A 81 6.30 2.75 -1.81
C GLY A 81 5.58 1.54 -1.17
N TYR A 82 4.24 1.54 -1.13
CA TYR A 82 3.46 0.42 -0.62
C TYR A 82 3.75 -0.89 -1.39
N TYR A 83 3.86 -0.80 -2.72
CA TYR A 83 4.02 -1.97 -3.59
C TYR A 83 5.47 -2.42 -3.73
N GLY A 84 6.44 -1.57 -3.38
CA GLY A 84 7.83 -1.94 -3.40
C GLY A 84 8.78 -0.75 -3.30
N LEU A 85 10.04 -1.08 -3.01
CA LEU A 85 11.16 -0.14 -3.02
C LEU A 85 12.10 -0.52 -4.15
N GLY A 86 11.98 0.14 -5.31
CA GLY A 86 12.95 0.07 -6.42
C GLY A 86 14.36 0.57 -6.05
N SER A 87 15.22 0.77 -7.05
CA SER A 87 16.60 1.27 -6.86
C SER A 87 16.70 2.77 -6.58
N GLU A 88 15.60 3.51 -6.64
CA GLU A 88 15.54 4.97 -6.53
C GLU A 88 15.63 5.49 -5.07
N VAL A 89 15.76 6.81 -4.92
CA VAL A 89 15.71 7.50 -3.63
C VAL A 89 14.25 7.63 -3.18
N PHE A 90 13.95 7.16 -1.97
CA PHE A 90 12.62 7.22 -1.38
C PHE A 90 12.49 8.34 -0.35
N THR A 91 11.32 8.96 -0.31
CA THR A 91 10.92 9.77 0.84
C THR A 91 10.72 8.88 2.06
N ARG A 92 10.83 9.46 3.26
CA ARG A 92 10.57 8.71 4.50
C ARG A 92 9.13 8.21 4.56
N GLU A 93 8.20 8.95 3.99
CA GLU A 93 6.78 8.59 3.87
C GLU A 93 6.59 7.38 2.95
N ALA A 94 7.31 7.29 1.83
CA ALA A 94 7.27 6.10 0.98
C ALA A 94 7.81 4.86 1.71
N LEU A 95 8.84 5.01 2.54
CA LEU A 95 9.34 3.92 3.40
C LEU A 95 8.30 3.50 4.46
N VAL A 96 7.54 4.46 5.02
CA VAL A 96 6.43 4.14 5.94
C VAL A 96 5.35 3.34 5.25
N LEU A 97 5.00 3.70 4.01
CA LEU A 97 3.99 2.97 3.24
C LEU A 97 4.48 1.57 2.88
N ASN A 98 5.76 1.41 2.56
CA ASN A 98 6.35 0.10 2.35
C ASN A 98 6.25 -0.78 3.61
N LEU A 99 6.65 -0.25 4.78
CA LEU A 99 6.52 -0.98 6.04
C LEU A 99 5.07 -1.30 6.38
N THR A 100 4.15 -0.38 6.08
CA THR A 100 2.70 -0.61 6.24
C THR A 100 2.26 -1.83 5.42
N GLY A 101 2.68 -1.92 4.16
CA GLY A 101 2.40 -3.09 3.32
C GLY A 101 2.94 -4.38 3.92
N LEU A 102 4.22 -4.40 4.32
CA LEU A 102 4.85 -5.56 4.95
C LEU A 102 4.13 -6.04 6.21
N LEU A 103 3.69 -5.11 7.07
CA LEU A 103 2.94 -5.42 8.29
C LEU A 103 1.54 -5.97 8.00
N LEU A 104 0.87 -5.47 6.95
CA LEU A 104 -0.48 -5.94 6.58
C LEU A 104 -0.47 -7.30 5.89
N THR A 105 0.60 -7.64 5.18
CA THR A 105 0.76 -8.95 4.51
C THR A 105 1.44 -9.99 5.40
N LEU A 106 1.81 -9.61 6.63
CA LEU A 106 2.46 -10.53 7.56
C LEU A 106 1.47 -11.64 7.96
N PRO A 107 1.86 -12.93 7.91
CA PRO A 107 1.01 -14.01 8.42
C PRO A 107 0.66 -13.79 9.90
N ALA A 108 -0.52 -14.27 10.33
CA ALA A 108 -1.01 -14.05 11.68
C ALA A 108 -0.07 -14.62 12.77
N GLU A 109 0.61 -15.71 12.44
CA GLU A 109 1.56 -16.45 13.28
C GLU A 109 2.93 -15.77 13.34
N ALA A 110 3.24 -14.91 12.36
CA ALA A 110 4.51 -14.22 12.30
C ALA A 110 4.54 -13.04 13.29
N SER A 111 5.72 -12.81 13.88
CA SER A 111 5.96 -11.65 14.74
C SER A 111 6.36 -10.44 13.89
N PRO A 112 5.80 -9.23 14.10
CA PRO A 112 6.27 -8.00 13.46
C PRO A 112 7.76 -7.73 13.63
N ALA A 113 8.37 -8.26 14.70
CA ALA A 113 9.81 -8.16 14.92
C ALA A 113 10.64 -8.90 13.85
N SER A 114 10.06 -9.85 13.11
CA SER A 114 10.74 -10.52 11.99
C SER A 114 11.06 -9.56 10.84
N LEU A 115 10.41 -8.39 10.79
CA LEU A 115 10.68 -7.35 9.79
C LEU A 115 11.91 -6.50 10.12
N VAL A 116 12.67 -6.79 11.18
CA VAL A 116 13.81 -5.97 11.61
C VAL A 116 14.82 -5.68 10.48
N ASP A 117 15.04 -6.66 9.60
CA ASP A 117 16.00 -6.57 8.48
C ASP A 117 15.39 -5.95 7.21
N ALA A 118 14.08 -5.71 7.20
CA ALA A 118 13.40 -5.11 6.07
C ALA A 118 14.03 -3.76 5.71
N ARG A 119 14.20 -3.50 4.41
CA ARG A 119 14.87 -2.29 3.92
C ARG A 119 14.23 -1.01 4.46
N SER A 120 12.90 -0.95 4.52
CA SER A 120 12.16 0.19 5.09
C SER A 120 12.45 0.40 6.58
N VAL A 121 12.52 -0.67 7.38
CA VAL A 121 12.86 -0.62 8.81
C VAL A 121 14.28 -0.08 9.02
N ARG A 122 15.25 -0.64 8.28
CA ARG A 122 16.66 -0.20 8.36
C ARG A 122 16.85 1.26 7.95
N LEU A 123 16.23 1.68 6.85
CA LEU A 123 16.35 3.06 6.35
C LEU A 123 15.60 4.07 7.24
N LEU A 124 14.49 3.67 7.87
CA LEU A 124 13.78 4.50 8.84
C LEU A 124 14.42 4.51 10.24
N ARG A 125 15.36 3.58 10.50
CA ARG A 125 16.01 3.35 11.81
C ARG A 125 14.98 3.09 12.90
N ILE A 126 14.05 2.18 12.62
CA ILE A 126 12.97 1.83 13.55
C ILE A 126 13.50 0.95 14.67
N ASP A 127 13.12 1.29 15.91
CA ASP A 127 13.29 0.45 17.07
C ASP A 127 12.42 -0.82 16.94
N PRO A 128 12.97 -2.04 17.12
CA PRO A 128 12.19 -3.27 17.15
C PRO A 128 10.96 -3.23 18.06
N GLN A 129 11.01 -2.50 19.18
CA GLN A 129 9.86 -2.32 20.07
C GLN A 129 8.68 -1.61 19.38
N LEU A 130 8.97 -0.67 18.47
CA LEU A 130 7.93 0.01 17.70
C LEU A 130 7.22 -0.95 16.73
N LEU A 131 7.95 -1.92 16.16
CA LEU A 131 7.36 -2.96 15.31
C LEU A 131 6.38 -3.82 16.09
N THR A 132 6.77 -4.27 17.28
CA THR A 132 5.92 -5.07 18.17
C THR A 132 4.68 -4.30 18.64
N ALA A 133 4.79 -2.98 18.78
CA ALA A 133 3.68 -2.11 19.16
C ALA A 133 2.73 -1.74 18.00
N ALA A 134 3.00 -2.20 16.77
CA ALA A 134 2.17 -1.90 15.62
C ALA A 134 0.77 -2.51 15.79
N PRO A 135 -0.31 -1.74 15.57
CA PRO A 135 -1.65 -2.28 15.63
C PRO A 135 -1.85 -3.32 14.51
N ARG A 136 -2.32 -4.50 14.88
CA ARG A 136 -2.80 -5.51 13.93
C ARG A 136 -4.20 -5.12 13.46
N GLY A 137 -4.45 -5.33 12.16
CA GLY A 137 -5.71 -4.98 11.49
C GLY A 137 -6.92 -5.63 12.14
#